data_AF-J2PRC0-F1
#
_entry.id   AF-J2PRC0-F1
#
_cell.length_a   1.000
_cell.length_b   1.000
_cell.length_c   1.000
_cell.angle_alpha   90.00
_cell.angle_beta   90.00
_cell.angle_gamma   90.00
#
_symmetry.space_group_name_H-M   'P 1'
#
loop_
_entity.id
_entity.type
_entity.pdbx_description
1 polymer ?
#
loop_
_entity_poly.entity_id
_entity_poly.type
_entity_poly.pdbx_seq_one_letter_code
_entity_poly.pdbx_strand_id
1 'polypeptide(L)' 'MTRYRFITPHRTGKWYSDLMTAQRHAYEIGAGFLDEMTGRFVRYVGTKLEVSTPELDESGIAA' A
#
# COMPACT_ATOMS: atom_id res chain seq x y z
N MET A 1 7.61 -1.80 -12.99
CA MET A 1 7.40 -2.51 -11.71
C MET A 1 6.42 -1.75 -10.85
N THR A 2 5.25 -2.35 -10.60
CA THR A 2 4.23 -1.78 -9.72
C THR A 2 4.70 -1.74 -8.27
N ARG A 3 4.44 -0.65 -7.57
CA ARG A 3 4.74 -0.48 -6.15
C ARG A 3 3.47 -0.21 -5.36
N TYR A 4 3.44 -0.63 -4.11
CA TYR A 4 2.29 -0.54 -3.22
C TYR A 4 2.70 0.14 -1.92
N ARG A 5 1.88 1.06 -1.40
CA ARG A 5 2.03 1.60 -0.04
C ARG A 5 0.67 1.86 0.61
N PHE A 6 0.63 1.76 1.92
CA PHE A 6 -0.52 2.19 2.70
C PHE A 6 -0.30 3.58 3.28
N ILE A 7 -1.37 4.37 3.30
CA ILE A 7 -1.40 5.71 3.91
C ILE A 7 -2.52 5.74 4.92
N THR A 8 -2.21 6.23 6.11
CA THR A 8 -3.18 6.54 7.17
C THR A 8 -3.30 8.06 7.29
N PRO A 9 -4.32 8.57 8.02
CA PRO A 9 -4.45 10.01 8.24
C PRO A 9 -3.23 10.68 8.89
N HIS A 10 -2.42 9.91 9.63
CA HIS A 10 -1.29 10.44 10.40
C HIS A 10 0.08 9.96 9.92
N ARG A 11 0.16 8.88 9.14
CA ARG A 11 1.42 8.25 8.72
C ARG A 11 1.35 7.74 7.28
N THR A 12 2.47 7.87 6.57
CA THR A 12 2.65 7.34 5.22
C THR A 12 3.61 6.17 5.25
N GLY A 13 3.17 5.04 4.71
CA GLY A 13 3.99 3.83 4.58
C GLY A 13 5.04 3.94 3.48
N LYS A 14 6.01 3.03 3.55
CA LYS A 14 7.02 2.84 2.51
C LYS A 14 6.39 2.21 1.27
N TRP A 15 7.01 2.44 0.12
CA TRP A 15 6.72 1.71 -1.10
C TRP A 15 7.33 0.31 -1.03
N TYR A 16 6.52 -0.70 -1.31
CA TYR A 16 6.92 -2.09 -1.45
C TYR A 16 6.71 -2.55 -2.89
N SER A 17 7.51 -3.49 -3.35
CA SER A 17 7.40 -4.08 -4.70
C SER A 17 6.22 -5.04 -4.85
N ASP A 18 5.62 -5.46 -3.74
CA ASP A 18 4.55 -6.45 -3.71
C ASP A 18 3.47 -6.07 -2.67
N LEU A 19 2.21 -6.38 -2.99
CA LEU A 19 1.06 -6.02 -2.17
C LEU A 19 1.03 -6.79 -0.85
N MET A 20 1.40 -8.08 -0.83
CA MET A 20 1.46 -8.90 0.39
C MET A 20 2.46 -8.29 1.37
N THR A 21 3.61 -7.85 0.86
CA THR A 21 4.64 -7.20 1.68
C THR A 21 4.11 -5.90 2.28
N ALA A 22 3.43 -5.08 1.49
CA ALA A 22 2.78 -3.87 2.00
C ALA A 22 1.73 -4.17 3.08
N GLN A 23 0.94 -5.25 2.92
CA GLN A 23 -0.09 -5.64 3.90
C GLN A 23 0.51 -6.13 5.21
N ARG A 24 1.60 -6.90 5.17
CA ARG A 24 2.32 -7.37 6.37
C ARG A 24 2.87 -6.21 7.19
N HIS A 25 3.42 -5.19 6.54
CA HIS A 25 3.96 -4.01 7.22
C HIS A 25 2.91 -2.93 7.53
N ALA A 26 1.64 -3.13 7.16
CA ALA A 26 0.58 -2.14 7.40
C ALA A 26 0.32 -1.90 8.90
N TYR A 27 0.52 -2.91 9.73
CA TYR A 27 0.37 -2.82 11.19
C TYR A 27 1.33 -1.79 11.80
N GLU A 28 2.56 -1.69 11.30
CA GLU A 28 3.61 -0.82 11.84
C GLU A 28 3.25 0.67 11.78
N ILE A 29 2.43 1.06 10.80
CA ILE A 29 1.97 2.44 10.60
C ILE A 29 0.53 2.67 11.05
N GLY A 30 -0.13 1.64 11.59
CA GLY A 30 -1.55 1.69 11.95
C GLY A 30 -2.49 1.74 10.76
N ALA A 31 -2.13 1.12 9.63
CA ALA A 31 -2.97 1.06 8.43
C ALA A 31 -3.96 -0.12 8.45
N GLY A 32 -3.66 -1.16 9.22
CA GLY A 32 -4.48 -2.36 9.29
C GLY A 32 -3.65 -3.57 9.66
N PHE A 33 -4.23 -4.75 9.54
CA PHE A 33 -3.54 -6.01 9.76
C PHE A 33 -3.97 -7.06 8.73
N LEU A 34 -3.06 -7.98 8.43
CA LEU A 34 -3.38 -9.18 7.68
C LEU A 34 -3.82 -10.26 8.67
N ASP A 35 -5.08 -10.69 8.58
CA ASP A 35 -5.56 -11.84 9.33
C ASP A 35 -5.00 -13.12 8.67
N GLU A 36 -3.99 -13.72 9.29
CA GLU A 36 -3.34 -14.92 8.75
C GLU A 36 -4.25 -16.15 8.77
N MET A 37 -5.25 -16.19 9.65
CA MET A 37 -6.19 -17.32 9.72
C MET A 37 -7.16 -17.33 8.55
N THR A 38 -7.57 -16.14 8.08
CA THR A 38 -8.54 -16.00 6.98
C THR A 38 -7.90 -15.56 5.66
N GLY A 39 -6.64 -15.13 5.69
CA GLY A 39 -5.94 -14.52 4.56
C GLY A 39 -6.47 -13.14 4.18
N ARG A 40 -7.34 -12.54 5.00
CA ARG A 40 -8.01 -11.28 4.68
C ARG A 40 -7.25 -10.10 5.27
N PHE A 41 -7.00 -9.09 4.44
CA PHE A 41 -6.50 -7.82 4.94
C PHE A 41 -7.62 -6.95 5.49
N VAL A 42 -7.49 -6.51 6.74
CA VAL A 42 -8.42 -5.61 7.42
C VAL A 42 -7.76 -4.24 7.54
N ARG A 43 -8.27 -3.28 6.76
CA ARG A 43 -7.81 -1.88 6.83
C ARG A 43 -8.49 -1.15 7.98
N TYR A 44 -7.75 -0.30 8.68
CA TYR A 44 -8.32 0.62 9.66
C TYR A 44 -8.98 1.82 8.98
N VAL A 45 -9.88 2.48 9.70
CA VAL A 45 -10.65 3.63 9.20
C VAL A 45 -9.68 4.73 8.72
N GLY A 46 -9.95 5.28 7.54
CA GLY A 46 -9.12 6.32 6.93
C GLY A 46 -7.87 5.80 6.21
N THR A 47 -7.61 4.49 6.22
CA THR A 47 -6.48 3.92 5.48
C THR A 47 -6.78 3.81 3.98
N LYS A 48 -5.82 4.23 3.17
CA LYS A 48 -5.83 4.13 1.71
C LYS A 48 -4.65 3.30 1.21
N LEU A 49 -4.87 2.56 0.13
CA LEU A 49 -3.81 1.90 -0.64
C LEU A 49 -3.48 2.78 -1.83
N GLU A 50 -2.19 3.08 -2.02
CA GLU A 50 -1.69 3.68 -3.24
C GLU A 50 -0.90 2.66 -4.05
N VAL A 51 -1.03 2.78 -5.36
CA VAL A 51 -0.38 1.93 -6.35
C VAL A 51 0.37 2.83 -7.31
N SER A 52 1.66 2.60 -7.49
CA SER A 52 2.51 3.30 -8.45
C SER A 52 2.91 2.32 -9.53
N THR A 53 2.30 2.43 -10.70
CA THR A 53 2.69 1.67 -11.89
C THR A 53 3.49 2.60 -12.79
N PRO A 54 4.77 2.32 -13.10
CA PRO A 54 5.61 3.23 -13.87
C PRO A 54 5.16 3.41 -15.33
N GLU A 55 4.20 2.62 -15.82
CA GLU A 55 3.65 2.76 -17.18
C GLU A 55 2.50 3.77 -17.27
N LEU A 56 2.03 4.32 -16.15
CA LEU A 56 0.96 5.33 -16.11
C LEU A 56 1.42 6.58 -15.37
N ASP A 57 2.59 7.12 -15.75
CA ASP A 57 2.84 8.54 -15.61
C ASP A 57 2.10 9.24 -16.76
N GLU A 58 0.93 9.81 -16.46
CA GLU A 58 0.19 10.70 -17.35
C GLU A 58 0.90 12.06 -17.51
N SER A 59 2.15 12.04 -17.95
CA SER A 59 2.75 13.22 -18.56
C SER A 59 2.54 13.25 -20.07
N GLY A 60 2.17 12.14 -20.71
CA GLY A 60 2.16 12.07 -22.18
C GLY A 60 3.53 12.46 -22.79
N ILE A 61 4.59 12.43 -22.00
CA ILE A 61 5.97 12.70 -22.41
C ILE A 61 6.83 11.74 -21.60
N ALA A 62 7.43 10.79 -22.30
CA ALA A 62 8.38 9.84 -21.76
C ALA A 62 9.65 10.55 -21.27
N ALA A 63 10.21 10.07 -20.16
CA ALA A 63 11.59 10.31 -19.75
C ALA A 63 12.31 8.97 -19.59
#